data_AF-A0A844ABT5-F1
#
_entry.id   AF-A0A844ABT5-F1
#
_cell.length_a   1.000
_cell.length_b   1.000
_cell.length_c   1.000
_cell.angle_alpha   90.00
_cell.angle_beta   90.00
_cell.angle_gamma   90.00
#
_symmetry.space_group_name_H-M   'P 1'
#
loop_
_entity.id
_entity.type
_entity.pdbx_description
1 polymer ?
#
loop_
_entity_poly.entity_id
_entity_poly.type
_entity_poly.pdbx_seq_one_letter_code
_entity_poly.pdbx_strand_id
1 'polypeptide(L)' 'MCPGIGFYFLPLSSADLEMLQRILDGELEARHISSDSDEADMLARTLIKLFQAGVRGEDALRGMVNAA' A
#
# COMPACT_ATOMS: atom_id res chain seq x y z
N MET A 1 11.44 15.99 27.68
CA MET A 1 10.85 16.41 26.40
C MET A 1 11.75 15.89 25.29
N CYS A 2 11.30 14.87 24.57
CA CYS A 2 12.10 14.27 23.50
C CYS A 2 11.79 15.02 22.18
N PRO A 3 12.80 15.58 21.49
CA PRO A 3 12.59 16.36 20.29
C PRO A 3 12.53 15.45 19.05
N GLY A 4 11.57 15.71 18.17
CA GLY A 4 11.60 15.35 16.75
C GLY A 4 11.89 13.89 16.40
N ILE A 5 10.89 13.01 16.50
CA ILE A 5 10.89 11.79 15.68
C ILE A 5 10.05 12.13 14.45
N GLY A 6 10.75 12.32 13.33
CA GLY A 6 10.11 12.51 12.03
C GLY A 6 9.13 11.37 11.75
N PHE A 7 7.96 11.73 11.24
CA PHE A 7 6.88 10.84 10.80
C PHE A 7 7.27 9.98 9.57
N TYR A 8 8.49 9.42 9.52
CA TYR A 8 9.02 8.79 8.32
C TYR A 8 9.53 7.35 8.48
N PHE A 9 9.40 6.70 9.63
CA PHE A 9 9.95 5.33 9.77
C PHE A 9 9.28 4.49 10.85
N LEU A 10 7.95 4.39 10.86
CA LEU A 10 7.34 3.24 11.54
C LEU A 10 7.54 2.04 10.61
N PRO A 11 8.26 0.98 11.05
CA PRO A 11 8.40 -0.24 10.25
C PRO A 11 7.00 -0.78 9.97
N LEU A 12 6.74 -1.18 8.72
CA LEU A 12 5.50 -1.84 8.36
C LEU A 12 5.34 -3.07 9.27
N SER A 13 4.28 -3.08 10.08
CA SER A 13 3.94 -4.27 10.85
C SER A 13 3.57 -5.40 9.90
N SER A 14 3.69 -6.65 10.34
CA SER A 14 3.17 -7.80 9.58
C SER A 14 1.67 -7.63 9.29
N ALA A 15 0.92 -7.05 10.22
CA ALA A 15 -0.51 -6.74 10.02
C ALA A 15 -0.74 -5.67 8.94
N ASP A 16 0.16 -4.68 8.85
CA ASP A 16 0.07 -3.64 7.81
C ASP A 16 0.40 -4.24 6.43
N LEU A 17 1.40 -5.10 6.36
CA LEU A 17 1.75 -5.83 5.13
C LEU A 17 0.63 -6.75 4.68
N GLU A 18 -0.02 -7.49 5.58
CA GLU A 18 -1.18 -8.32 5.25
C GLU A 18 -2.34 -7.49 4.70
N MET A 19 -2.60 -6.31 5.27
CA MET A 19 -3.62 -5.40 4.76
C MET A 19 -3.26 -4.91 3.35
N LEU A 20 -2.03 -4.45 3.13
CA LEU A 20 -1.57 -3.97 1.82
C LEU A 20 -1.61 -5.09 0.77
N GLN A 21 -1.21 -6.30 1.13
CA GLN A 21 -1.25 -7.47 0.26
C GLN A 21 -2.69 -7.82 -0.12
N ARG A 22 -3.63 -7.83 0.84
CA ARG A 22 -5.06 -8.07 0.54
C ARG A 22 -5.65 -7.06 -0.43
N ILE A 23 -5.28 -5.78 -0.30
CA ILE A 23 -5.72 -4.74 -1.24
C ILE A 23 -5.13 -5.01 -2.62
N LEU A 24 -3.83 -5.29 -2.69
CA LEU A 24 -3.15 -5.59 -3.94
C LEU A 24 -3.77 -6.80 -4.65
N ASP A 25 -3.92 -7.92 -3.95
CA ASP A 25 -4.50 -9.14 -4.49
C ASP A 25 -5.93 -8.89 -5.01
N GLY A 26 -6.74 -8.13 -4.27
CA GLY A 26 -8.07 -7.74 -4.71
C GLY A 26 -8.08 -6.92 -6.00
N GLU A 27 -7.12 -6.00 -6.16
CA GLU A 27 -6.97 -5.20 -7.37
C GLU A 27 -6.41 -6.01 -8.55
N LEU A 28 -5.48 -6.93 -8.30
CA LEU A 28 -4.95 -7.83 -9.32
C LEU A 28 -6.03 -8.75 -9.88
N GLU A 29 -6.84 -9.35 -9.01
CA GLU A 29 -7.99 -10.18 -9.39
C GLU A 29 -9.03 -9.36 -10.16
N ALA A 30 -9.37 -8.15 -9.69
CA ALA A 30 -10.35 -7.28 -10.35
C ALA A 30 -9.91 -6.85 -11.77
N ARG A 31 -8.60 -6.70 -11.98
CA ARG A 31 -8.02 -6.26 -13.25
C ARG A 31 -7.50 -7.42 -14.12
N HIS A 32 -7.59 -8.67 -13.65
CA HIS A 32 -6.97 -9.84 -14.28
C HIS A 32 -5.47 -9.65 -14.55
N ILE A 33 -4.77 -8.97 -13.64
CA ILE A 33 -3.33 -8.72 -13.74
C ILE A 33 -2.58 -9.84 -13.01
N SER A 34 -1.55 -10.38 -13.65
CA SER A 34 -0.66 -11.36 -13.00
C SER A 34 0.17 -10.69 -11.90
N SER A 35 0.31 -11.34 -10.75
CA SER A 35 1.17 -10.88 -9.65
C SER A 35 2.64 -10.70 -10.06
N ASP A 36 3.07 -11.38 -11.12
CA ASP A 36 4.44 -11.32 -11.63
C ASP A 36 4.63 -10.25 -12.73
N SER A 37 3.62 -9.41 -12.96
CA SER A 37 3.69 -8.33 -13.95
C SER A 37 4.32 -7.06 -13.37
N ASP A 38 4.91 -6.26 -14.24
CA ASP A 38 5.42 -4.93 -13.87
C ASP A 38 4.31 -4.03 -13.32
N GLU A 39 3.06 -4.24 -13.75
CA GLU A 39 1.88 -3.55 -13.24
C GLU A 39 1.60 -3.91 -11.77
N ALA A 40 1.66 -5.20 -11.41
CA ALA A 40 1.52 -5.61 -10.01
C ALA A 40 2.60 -4.98 -9.12
N ASP A 41 3.85 -4.97 -9.61
CA ASP A 41 4.98 -4.38 -8.90
C ASP A 41 4.81 -2.86 -8.71
N MET A 42 4.26 -2.17 -9.72
CA MET A 42 3.93 -0.75 -9.65
C MET A 42 2.80 -0.45 -8.65
N LEU A 43 1.75 -1.27 -8.63
CA LEU A 43 0.63 -1.14 -7.70
C LEU A 43 1.10 -1.37 -6.25
N ALA A 44 1.91 -2.40 -6.01
CA ALA A 44 2.51 -2.69 -4.70
C ALA A 44 3.36 -1.51 -4.18
N ARG A 45 4.23 -0.96 -5.04
CA ARG A 45 5.05 0.21 -4.68
C ARG A 45 4.21 1.44 -4.38
N THR A 46 3.13 1.64 -5.12
CA THR A 46 2.20 2.77 -4.89
C THR A 46 1.49 2.63 -3.55
N LEU A 47 0.98 1.44 -3.23
CA LEU A 47 0.37 1.13 -1.94
C LEU A 47 1.32 1.41 -0.77
N ILE A 48 2.55 0.94 -0.85
CA ILE A 48 3.57 1.17 0.19
C ILE A 48 3.86 2.67 0.36
N LYS A 49 4.01 3.41 -0.74
CA LYS A 49 4.25 4.87 -0.70
C LYS A 49 3.08 5.63 -0.06
N LEU A 50 1.85 5.27 -0.41
CA LEU A 50 0.65 5.88 0.18
C LEU A 50 0.57 5.60 1.68
N PHE A 51 0.88 4.36 2.09
CA PHE A 51 0.92 3.99 3.50
C PHE A 51 1.99 4.77 4.27
N GLN A 52 3.18 4.89 3.70
CA GLN A 52 4.27 5.70 4.27
C GLN A 52 3.95 7.20 4.31
N ALA A 53 3.12 7.69 3.38
CA ALA A 53 2.61 9.06 3.41
C ALA A 53 1.52 9.29 4.49
N GLY A 54 1.10 8.24 5.19
CA GLY A 54 0.13 8.30 6.28
C GLY A 54 -1.28 7.82 5.91
N VAL A 55 -1.50 7.31 4.70
CA VAL A 55 -2.79 6.76 4.28
C VAL A 55 -2.93 5.34 4.83
N ARG A 56 -3.75 5.16 5.87
CA ARG A 56 -3.97 3.84 6.52
C ARG A 56 -5.37 3.24 6.31
N GLY A 57 -6.24 3.92 5.56
CA GLY A 57 -7.57 3.41 5.27
C GLY A 57 -7.53 2.45 4.08
N GLU A 58 -8.07 1.25 4.24
CA GLU A 58 -8.18 0.24 3.17
C GLU A 58 -8.93 0.80 1.95
N ASP A 59 -10.11 1.39 2.15
CA ASP A 59 -10.90 2.01 1.08
C ASP A 59 -10.19 3.20 0.42
N ALA A 60 -9.43 3.98 1.21
CA ALA A 60 -8.68 5.13 0.71
C ALA A 60 -7.51 4.68 -0.17
N LEU A 61 -6.75 3.68 0.29
CA LEU A 61 -5.68 3.06 -0.48
C LEU A 61 -6.22 2.44 -1.76
N ARG A 62 -7.32 1.69 -1.67
CA ARG A 62 -7.96 1.06 -2.83
C ARG A 62 -8.47 2.09 -3.84
N GLY A 63 -9.07 3.18 -3.38
CA GLY A 63 -9.52 4.28 -4.24
C GLY A 63 -8.37 5.00 -4.94
N MET A 64 -7.27 5.26 -4.22
CA MET A 64 -6.11 5.96 -4.77
C MET A 64 -5.32 5.10 -5.77
N VAL A 65 -5.22 3.80 -5.51
CA VAL A 65 -4.62 2.83 -6.44
C VAL A 65 -5.52 2.63 -7.67
N ASN A 66 -6.85 2.72 -7.50
CA ASN A 66 -7.74 2.67 -8.64
C ASN A 66 -7.67 3.89 -9.57
N ALA A 67 -7.33 5.04 -9.02
CA ALA A 67 -7.20 6.29 -9.77
C ALA A 67 -5.83 6.48 -10.44
N ALA A 68 -4.87 5.58 -10.18
CA ALA A 68 -3.54 5.56 -10.78
C ALA A 68 -3.49 4.63 -12.01
#